data_AF-A0A969AW75-F1
#
_entry.id   AF-A0A969AW75-F1
#
_cell.length_a   1.000
_cell.length_b   1.000
_cell.length_c   1.000
_cell.angle_alpha   90.00
_cell.angle_beta   90.00
_cell.angle_gamma   90.00
#
_symmetry.space_group_name_H-M   'P 1'
#
loop_
_entity.id
_entity.type
_entity.pdbx_description
1 polymer ?
#
loop_
_entity_poly.entity_id
_entity_poly.type
_entity_poly.pdbx_seq_one_letter_code
_entity_poly.pdbx_strand_id
1 'polypeptide(L)'
;MTITDSRTNYFGGLVMLYHLLINADGHIDEKELSMGRLMKQHENIDDWEFEYHLKRISDLSKQQIINDCIASLKKCDEKLKLKCIAWMSLIANSDGFMAPEEWKLIYYIYNTELKLNLKDILETQKMLPRPR
;
A
#
# COMPACT_ATOMS: atom_id res chain seq x y z
N MET A 1 -22.38 -0.80 1.85
CA MET A 1 -21.18 -0.08 2.33
C MET A 1 -21.36 1.39 1.98
N THR A 2 -21.19 2.32 2.92
CA THR A 2 -21.32 3.75 2.60
C THR A 2 -20.07 4.25 1.87
N ILE A 3 -20.17 5.34 1.12
CA ILE A 3 -19.03 5.94 0.38
C ILE A 3 -17.87 6.26 1.33
N THR A 4 -18.20 6.71 2.55
CA THR A 4 -17.26 7.02 3.62
C THR A 4 -16.50 5.77 4.09
N ASP A 5 -17.18 4.65 4.27
CA ASP A 5 -16.54 3.38 4.66
C ASP A 5 -15.57 2.88 3.59
N SER A 6 -15.92 3.03 2.30
CA SER A 6 -15.04 2.61 1.19
C SER A 6 -13.72 3.38 1.19
N ARG A 7 -13.80 4.71 1.39
CA ARG A 7 -12.64 5.59 1.42
C ARG A 7 -11.73 5.29 2.61
N THR A 8 -12.30 5.15 3.81
CA THR A 8 -11.51 4.85 5.02
C THR A 8 -10.83 3.47 4.94
N ASN A 9 -11.51 2.46 4.39
CA ASN A 9 -10.89 1.13 4.20
C ASN A 9 -9.77 1.19 3.14
N TYR A 10 -9.96 1.94 2.07
CA TYR A 10 -8.95 2.11 1.03
C TYR A 10 -7.69 2.81 1.57
N PHE A 11 -7.85 3.95 2.23
CA PHE A 11 -6.72 4.70 2.78
C PHE A 11 -6.02 3.96 3.91
N GLY A 12 -6.78 3.37 4.83
CA GLY A 12 -6.20 2.54 5.89
C GLY A 12 -5.38 1.37 5.31
N GLY A 13 -5.93 0.68 4.31
CA GLY A 13 -5.22 -0.36 3.56
C GLY A 13 -3.91 0.15 2.95
N LEU A 14 -3.99 1.26 2.21
CA LEU A 14 -2.83 1.83 1.53
C LEU A 14 -1.72 2.28 2.50
N VAL A 15 -2.08 2.92 3.62
CA VAL A 15 -1.12 3.34 4.65
C VAL A 15 -0.46 2.15 5.35
N MET A 16 -1.22 1.10 5.65
CA MET A 16 -0.68 -0.15 6.19
C MET A 16 0.32 -0.81 5.24
N LEU A 17 0.00 -0.85 3.95
CA LEU A 17 0.90 -1.38 2.93
C LEU A 17 2.19 -0.58 2.83
N TYR A 18 2.08 0.75 2.79
CA TYR A 18 3.24 1.65 2.79
C TYR A 18 4.13 1.39 4.02
N HIS A 19 3.53 1.34 5.21
CA HIS A 19 4.25 1.07 6.45
C HIS A 19 4.98 -0.28 6.44
N LEU A 20 4.34 -1.34 5.91
CA LEU A 20 4.93 -2.67 5.82
C LEU A 20 6.15 -2.74 4.91
N LEU A 21 6.19 -1.91 3.85
CA LEU A 21 7.30 -1.87 2.90
C LEU A 21 8.48 -1.11 3.46
N ILE A 22 8.27 0.13 3.90
CA ILE A 22 9.38 1.00 4.35
C ILE A 22 10.02 0.56 5.69
N ASN A 23 9.36 -0.35 6.42
CA ASN A 23 9.90 -0.94 7.64
C ASN A 23 10.35 -2.39 7.44
N ALA A 24 10.41 -2.88 6.19
CA ALA A 24 10.72 -4.28 5.92
C ALA A 24 12.16 -4.65 6.31
N ASP A 25 13.11 -3.73 6.12
CA ASP A 25 14.54 -3.89 6.41
C ASP A 25 15.00 -3.17 7.70
N GLY A 26 14.13 -2.37 8.31
CA GLY A 26 14.39 -1.60 9.51
C GLY A 26 15.07 -0.25 9.28
N HIS A 27 15.22 0.20 8.02
CA HIS A 27 15.79 1.50 7.68
C HIS A 27 14.92 2.24 6.67
N ILE A 28 14.33 3.37 7.10
CA ILE A 28 13.54 4.21 6.20
C ILE A 28 14.47 5.19 5.48
N ASP A 29 14.51 5.15 4.14
CA ASP A 29 15.31 6.07 3.34
C ASP A 29 14.51 7.25 2.75
N GLU A 30 15.21 8.26 2.21
CA GLU A 30 14.56 9.45 1.64
C GLU A 30 13.74 9.15 0.37
N LYS A 31 14.10 8.11 -0.40
CA LYS A 31 13.34 7.71 -1.59
C LYS A 31 12.00 7.13 -1.18
N GLU A 32 11.97 6.26 -0.19
CA GLU A 32 10.76 5.70 0.39
C GLU A 32 9.83 6.79 0.95
N LEU A 33 10.39 7.75 1.69
CA LEU A 33 9.65 8.92 2.17
C LEU A 33 9.12 9.77 1.00
N SER A 34 9.91 9.95 -0.05
CA SER A 34 9.47 10.68 -1.25
C SER A 34 8.31 9.98 -1.96
N MET A 35 8.33 8.64 -2.01
CA MET A 35 7.26 7.81 -2.55
C MET A 35 5.99 7.92 -1.70
N GLY A 36 6.12 7.94 -0.37
CA GLY A 36 5.01 8.19 0.54
C GLY A 36 4.36 9.56 0.30
N ARG A 37 5.17 10.61 0.10
CA ARG A 37 4.65 11.96 -0.25
C ARG A 37 3.94 11.97 -1.59
N LEU A 38 4.52 11.32 -2.61
CA LEU A 38 3.92 11.23 -3.94
C LEU A 38 2.58 10.49 -3.91
N MET A 39 2.52 9.38 -3.17
CA MET A 39 1.31 8.59 -2.95
C MET A 39 0.21 9.43 -2.28
N LYS A 40 0.52 10.13 -1.18
CA LYS A 40 -0.44 11.01 -0.51
C LYS A 40 -1.02 12.07 -1.44
N GLN A 41 -0.16 12.75 -2.19
CA GLN A 41 -0.57 13.79 -3.14
C GLN A 41 -1.48 13.24 -4.23
N HIS A 42 -1.12 12.09 -4.83
CA HIS A 42 -1.88 11.50 -5.91
C HIS A 42 -3.25 10.97 -5.47
N GLU A 43 -3.33 10.36 -4.29
CA GLU A 43 -4.59 9.80 -3.78
C GLU A 43 -5.42 10.82 -2.97
N ASN A 44 -4.98 12.08 -2.89
CA ASN A 44 -5.63 13.15 -2.11
C ASN A 44 -5.84 12.75 -0.64
N ILE A 45 -4.78 12.26 -0.01
CA ILE A 45 -4.75 11.91 1.42
C ILE A 45 -4.15 13.10 2.17
N ASP A 46 -4.93 13.66 3.09
CA ASP A 46 -4.47 14.73 3.95
C ASP A 46 -3.44 14.21 4.97
N ASP A 47 -2.51 15.08 5.38
CA ASP A 47 -1.47 14.71 6.36
C ASP A 47 -2.08 14.21 7.68
N TRP A 48 -3.15 14.84 8.17
CA TRP A 48 -3.78 14.43 9.42
C TRP A 48 -4.38 13.02 9.33
N GLU A 49 -4.95 12.66 8.17
CA GLU A 49 -5.56 11.35 7.93
C GLU A 49 -4.48 10.27 7.81
N PHE A 50 -3.41 10.58 7.11
CA PHE A 50 -2.25 9.70 6.98
C PHE A 50 -1.61 9.41 8.34
N GLU A 51 -1.33 10.45 9.12
CA GLU A 51 -0.75 10.32 10.47
C GLU A 51 -1.69 9.58 11.44
N TYR A 52 -3.00 9.80 11.32
CA TYR A 52 -3.99 9.05 12.09
C TYR A 52 -3.89 7.54 11.81
N HIS A 53 -3.79 7.15 10.54
CA HIS A 53 -3.65 5.74 10.18
C HIS A 53 -2.30 5.14 10.59
N LEU A 54 -1.19 5.89 10.47
CA LEU A 54 0.13 5.43 10.93
C LEU A 54 0.17 5.22 12.45
N LYS A 55 -0.36 6.16 13.24
CA LYS A 55 -0.39 6.03 14.70
C LYS A 55 -1.16 4.80 15.15
N ARG A 56 -2.27 4.48 14.49
CA ARG A 56 -3.10 3.32 14.82
C ARG A 56 -2.40 1.98 14.64
N ILE A 57 -1.36 1.92 13.82
CA ILE A 57 -0.63 0.67 13.53
C ILE A 57 0.76 0.63 14.17
N SER A 58 1.21 1.72 14.80
CA SER A 58 2.56 1.86 15.35
C SER A 58 2.91 0.84 16.43
N ASP A 59 1.92 0.38 17.21
CA ASP A 59 2.09 -0.61 18.28
C ASP A 59 1.72 -2.03 17.84
N LEU A 60 1.35 -2.25 16.58
CA LEU A 60 0.94 -3.54 16.06
C LEU A 60 2.14 -4.34 15.55
N SER A 61 2.10 -5.66 15.75
CA SER A 61 3.08 -6.54 15.10
C SER A 61 2.87 -6.57 13.59
N LYS A 62 3.94 -6.83 12.83
CA LYS A 62 3.89 -6.98 11.37
C LYS A 62 2.75 -7.89 10.88
N GLN A 63 2.52 -9.02 11.56
CA GLN A 63 1.45 -9.95 11.21
C GLN A 63 0.05 -9.35 11.44
N GLN A 64 -0.15 -8.59 12.51
CA GLN A 64 -1.42 -7.89 12.76
C GLN A 64 -1.68 -6.86 11.66
N ILE A 65 -0.67 -6.07 11.29
CA ILE A 65 -0.78 -5.07 10.22
C ILE A 65 -1.13 -5.73 8.88
N ILE A 66 -0.49 -6.86 8.54
CA ILE A 66 -0.82 -7.64 7.34
C ILE A 66 -2.29 -8.09 7.36
N ASN A 67 -2.75 -8.67 8.48
CA ASN A 67 -4.12 -9.17 8.61
C ASN A 67 -5.14 -8.04 8.48
N ASP A 68 -4.91 -6.92 9.18
CA ASP A 68 -5.80 -5.76 9.16
C ASP A 68 -5.83 -5.11 7.78
N CYS A 69 -4.68 -5.05 7.11
CA CYS A 69 -4.58 -4.60 5.73
C CYS A 69 -5.44 -5.45 4.80
N ILE A 70 -5.26 -6.77 4.82
CA ILE A 70 -6.05 -7.69 3.98
C ILE A 70 -7.55 -7.54 4.26
N ALA A 71 -7.94 -7.45 5.53
CA ALA A 71 -9.34 -7.27 5.92
C ALA A 71 -9.91 -5.94 5.40
N SER A 72 -9.12 -4.87 5.44
CA SER A 72 -9.48 -3.55 4.90
C SER A 72 -9.63 -3.59 3.38
N LEU A 73 -8.65 -4.15 2.68
CA LEU A 73 -8.65 -4.26 1.22
C LEU A 73 -9.80 -5.14 0.73
N LYS A 74 -10.13 -6.25 1.40
CA LYS A 74 -11.25 -7.13 1.01
C LYS A 74 -12.60 -6.39 0.94
N LYS A 75 -12.78 -5.34 1.74
CA LYS A 75 -13.98 -4.48 1.75
C LYS A 75 -13.99 -3.46 0.60
N CYS A 76 -12.85 -3.19 -0.03
CA CYS A 76 -12.76 -2.25 -1.13
C CYS A 76 -13.27 -2.84 -2.45
N ASP A 77 -13.68 -1.97 -3.37
CA ASP A 77 -13.94 -2.37 -4.76
C ASP A 77 -12.64 -2.77 -5.46
N GLU A 78 -12.76 -3.59 -6.50
CA GLU A 78 -11.61 -4.14 -7.23
C GLU A 78 -10.64 -3.07 -7.74
N LYS A 79 -11.16 -1.96 -8.26
CA LYS A 79 -10.33 -0.83 -8.73
C LYS A 79 -9.43 -0.26 -7.62
N LEU A 80 -9.94 -0.18 -6.40
CA LEU A 80 -9.19 0.33 -5.25
C LEU A 80 -8.16 -0.70 -4.77
N LYS A 81 -8.52 -1.98 -4.78
CA LYS A 81 -7.57 -3.08 -4.50
C LYS A 81 -6.40 -3.06 -5.49
N LEU A 82 -6.68 -2.94 -6.79
CA LEU A 82 -5.66 -2.86 -7.84
C LEU A 82 -4.72 -1.66 -7.62
N LYS A 83 -5.28 -0.48 -7.31
CA LYS A 83 -4.46 0.70 -6.98
C LYS A 83 -3.53 0.48 -5.79
N CYS A 84 -4.03 -0.12 -4.70
CA CYS A 84 -3.20 -0.41 -3.53
C CYS A 84 -2.00 -1.30 -3.87
N ILE A 85 -2.23 -2.38 -4.62
CA ILE A 85 -1.14 -3.28 -4.99
C ILE A 85 -0.20 -2.62 -6.02
N ALA A 86 -0.72 -1.82 -6.94
CA ALA A 86 0.11 -1.07 -7.88
C ALA A 86 1.06 -0.09 -7.17
N TRP A 87 0.58 0.59 -6.11
CA TRP A 87 1.41 1.42 -5.24
C TRP A 87 2.49 0.61 -4.54
N MET A 88 2.16 -0.55 -3.97
CA MET A 88 3.16 -1.42 -3.33
C MET A 88 4.30 -1.76 -4.28
N SER A 89 3.97 -2.22 -5.49
CA SER A 89 4.96 -2.61 -6.49
C SER A 89 5.83 -1.43 -6.93
N LEU A 90 5.31 -0.19 -6.88
CA LEU A 90 6.06 1.01 -7.23
C LEU A 90 7.01 1.45 -6.10
N ILE A 91 6.54 1.40 -4.85
CA ILE A 91 7.33 1.74 -3.65
C ILE A 91 8.47 0.74 -3.47
N ALA A 92 8.17 -0.55 -3.49
CA ALA A 92 9.14 -1.63 -3.29
C ALA A 92 10.15 -1.76 -4.44
N ASN A 93 9.96 -1.06 -5.57
CA ASN A 93 10.92 -1.02 -6.67
C ASN A 93 11.51 0.39 -6.87
N SER A 94 11.39 1.28 -5.88
CA SER A 94 11.75 2.69 -6.00
C SER A 94 13.25 2.95 -6.09
N ASP A 95 14.07 2.03 -5.59
CA ASP A 95 15.53 2.02 -5.70
C ASP A 95 16.04 1.25 -6.95
N GLY A 96 15.13 0.63 -7.70
CA GLY A 96 15.42 -0.19 -8.88
C GLY A 96 15.56 -1.69 -8.59
N PHE A 97 15.41 -2.12 -7.34
CA PHE A 97 15.48 -3.53 -6.95
C PHE A 97 14.49 -3.86 -5.81
N MET A 98 13.53 -4.74 -6.08
CA MET A 98 12.62 -5.23 -5.05
C MET A 98 13.19 -6.46 -4.33
N ALA A 99 13.23 -6.41 -3.00
CA ALA A 99 13.76 -7.49 -2.18
C ALA A 99 12.86 -8.75 -2.25
N PRO A 100 13.41 -9.97 -2.11
CA PRO A 100 12.63 -11.21 -2.15
C PRO A 100 11.48 -11.27 -1.13
N GLU A 101 11.66 -10.68 0.05
CA GLU A 101 10.68 -10.64 1.13
C GLU A 101 9.48 -9.74 0.78
N GLU A 102 9.74 -8.61 0.13
CA GLU A 102 8.72 -7.70 -0.37
C GLU A 102 7.94 -8.33 -1.53
N TRP A 103 8.65 -9.00 -2.45
CA TRP A 103 8.02 -9.81 -3.50
C TRP A 103 7.08 -10.88 -2.93
N LYS A 104 7.54 -11.64 -1.93
CA LYS A 104 6.71 -12.65 -1.26
C LYS A 104 5.48 -12.03 -0.61
N LEU A 105 5.63 -10.89 0.06
CA LEU A 105 4.52 -10.18 0.70
C LEU A 105 3.50 -9.68 -0.33
N ILE A 106 3.96 -8.98 -1.37
CA ILE A 106 3.10 -8.47 -2.45
C ILE A 106 2.37 -9.63 -3.13
N TYR A 107 3.10 -10.69 -3.50
CA TYR A 107 2.52 -11.89 -4.11
C TYR A 107 1.47 -12.54 -3.21
N TYR A 108 1.76 -12.73 -1.93
CA TYR A 108 0.80 -13.29 -0.98
C TYR A 108 -0.48 -12.45 -0.93
N ILE A 109 -0.38 -11.14 -0.83
CA ILE A 109 -1.56 -10.27 -0.76
C ILE A 109 -2.37 -10.30 -2.06
N TYR A 110 -1.75 -10.01 -3.20
CA TYR A 110 -2.53 -9.85 -4.44
C TYR A 110 -3.04 -11.19 -4.99
N ASN A 111 -2.23 -12.24 -4.95
CA ASN A 111 -2.54 -13.52 -5.59
C ASN A 111 -3.29 -14.47 -4.64
N THR A 112 -2.85 -14.56 -3.38
CA THR A 112 -3.45 -15.50 -2.42
C THR A 112 -4.70 -14.91 -1.78
N GLU A 113 -4.62 -13.67 -1.27
CA GLU A 113 -5.68 -13.09 -0.44
C GLU A 113 -6.73 -12.31 -1.22
N LEU A 114 -6.33 -11.58 -2.26
CA LEU A 114 -7.22 -10.71 -3.03
C LEU A 114 -7.62 -11.28 -4.39
N LYS A 115 -6.93 -12.31 -4.89
CA LYS A 115 -7.19 -12.97 -6.19
C LYS A 115 -7.20 -12.00 -7.38
N LEU A 116 -6.30 -11.02 -7.36
CA LEU A 116 -6.16 -10.02 -8.42
C LEU A 116 -5.31 -10.55 -9.59
N ASN A 117 -5.59 -10.08 -10.79
CA ASN A 117 -4.79 -10.39 -11.97
C ASN A 117 -3.53 -9.51 -12.03
N LEU A 118 -2.37 -10.14 -12.24
CA LEU A 118 -1.09 -9.42 -12.36
C LEU A 118 -1.11 -8.40 -13.51
N LYS A 119 -1.72 -8.73 -14.65
CA LYS A 119 -1.82 -7.83 -15.80
C LYS A 119 -2.52 -6.53 -15.42
N ASP A 120 -3.63 -6.61 -14.71
CA ASP A 120 -4.42 -5.44 -14.33
C ASP A 120 -3.70 -4.57 -13.29
N ILE A 121 -2.91 -5.20 -12.41
CA ILE A 121 -2.01 -4.50 -11.48
C ILE A 121 -0.96 -3.71 -12.28
N LEU A 122 -0.31 -4.34 -13.26
CA LEU A 122 0.72 -3.70 -14.09
C LEU A 122 0.15 -2.57 -14.96
N GLU A 123 -1.04 -2.74 -15.53
CA GLU A 123 -1.72 -1.65 -16.24
C GLU A 123 -2.09 -0.50 -15.31
N THR A 124 -2.55 -0.81 -14.09
CA THR A 124 -2.84 0.21 -13.06
C THR A 124 -1.59 0.96 -12.65
N GLN A 125 -0.46 0.26 -12.48
CA GLN A 125 0.82 0.87 -12.11
C GLN A 125 1.32 1.87 -13.15
N LYS A 126 1.08 1.64 -14.44
CA LYS A 126 1.45 2.60 -15.51
C LYS A 126 0.69 3.93 -15.41
N MET A 127 -0.47 3.94 -14.77
CA MET A 127 -1.28 5.14 -14.54
C MET A 127 -0.84 5.93 -13.30
N LEU A 128 0.03 5.37 -12.45
CA LEU A 128 0.54 6.04 -11.26
C LEU A 128 1.67 7.01 -11.62
N PRO A 129 1.83 8.11 -10.86
CA PRO A 129 2.94 9.02 -11.06
C PRO A 129 4.26 8.34 -10.67
N ARG A 130 5.35 8.73 -11.33
CA ARG A 130 6.70 8.24 -11.01
C ARG A 130 7.51 9.33 -10.32
N PRO A 131 8.41 8.97 -9.38
CA PRO A 131 9.38 9.92 -8.85
C PRO A 131 10.22 10.46 -10.02
N ARG A 132 10.43 11.78 -10.02
CA ARG A 132 11.26 12.47 -11.04
C ARG A 132 12.71 12.44 -10.64
#